data_AF-A0A1I3DM67-F1
#
_entry.id   AF-A0A1I3DM67-F1
#
_cell.length_a   1.000
_cell.length_b   1.000
_cell.length_c   1.000
_cell.angle_alpha   90.00
_cell.angle_beta   90.00
_cell.angle_gamma   90.00
#
_symmetry.space_group_name_H-M   'P 1'
#
loop_
_entity.id
_entity.type
_entity.pdbx_description
1 polymer ?
#
loop_
_entity_poly.entity_id
_entity_poly.type
_entity_poly.pdbx_seq_one_letter_code
_entity_poly.pdbx_strand_id
1 'polypeptide(L)' 'MYDLFAELVGDIFSHINQVIKEKKQSDGWKVKREDWKTVQFVFGPVRYRRTLMVDQENQ' A
#
# COMPACT_ATOMS: atom_id res chain seq x y z
N MET A 1 19.44 -3.95 -12.74
CA MET A 1 19.75 -4.19 -11.31
C MET A 1 18.92 -3.28 -10.42
N TYR A 2 18.94 -1.96 -10.64
CA TYR A 2 18.13 -1.01 -9.89
C TYR A 2 16.61 -1.21 -10.04
N ASP A 3 16.14 -1.60 -11.23
CA ASP A 3 14.72 -1.93 -11.43
C ASP A 3 14.27 -3.13 -10.59
N LEU A 4 15.13 -4.16 -10.44
CA LEU A 4 14.87 -5.32 -9.58
C LEU A 4 14.70 -4.90 -8.10
N PHE A 5 15.54 -3.99 -7.61
CA PHE A 5 15.39 -3.44 -6.28
C PHE A 5 14.10 -2.62 -6.15
N ALA A 6 13.76 -1.82 -7.16
CA ALA A 6 12.55 -1.03 -7.15
C ALA A 6 11.27 -1.88 -7.14
N GLU A 7 11.25 -2.97 -7.91
CA GLU A 7 10.17 -3.95 -7.94
C GLU A 7 10.05 -4.66 -6.58
N LEU A 8 11.15 -5.21 -6.06
CA LEU A 8 11.15 -5.94 -4.79
C LEU A 8 10.69 -5.07 -3.61
N VAL A 9 11.14 -3.81 -3.54
CA VAL A 9 10.68 -2.87 -2.50
C VAL A 9 9.21 -2.51 -2.70
N GLY A 10 8.75 -2.38 -3.95
CA GLY A 10 7.35 -2.14 -4.29
C GLY A 10 6.42 -3.28 -3.86
N ASP A 11 6.87 -4.52 -4.02
CA ASP A 11 6.16 -5.72 -3.59
C ASP A 11 6.09 -5.81 -2.06
N ILE A 12 7.19 -5.51 -1.37
CA ILE A 12 7.22 -5.45 0.11
C ILE A 12 6.20 -4.42 0.63
N PHE A 13 6.19 -3.21 0.06
CA PHE A 13 5.22 -2.19 0.47
C PHE A 13 3.78 -2.57 0.18
N SER A 14 3.54 -3.23 -0.95
CA SER A 14 2.22 -3.75 -1.30
C SER A 14 1.76 -4.84 -0.31
N HIS A 15 2.67 -5.73 0.10
CA HIS A 15 2.39 -6.75 1.10
C HIS A 15 2.11 -6.15 2.48
N ILE A 16 2.90 -5.17 2.92
CA ILE A 16 2.66 -4.44 4.19
C ILE A 16 1.28 -3.76 4.15
N ASN A 17 0.92 -3.11 3.05
CA ASN A 17 -0.40 -2.49 2.89
C ASN A 17 -1.52 -3.53 2.98
N GLN A 18 -1.35 -4.72 2.39
CA GLN A 18 -2.33 -5.80 2.48
C GLN A 18 -2.53 -6.28 3.92
N VAL A 19 -1.45 -6.55 4.66
CA VAL A 19 -1.54 -7.00 6.06
C VAL A 19 -2.22 -5.95 6.94
N ILE A 20 -1.89 -4.67 6.75
CA ILE A 20 -2.55 -3.56 7.47
C ILE A 20 -4.04 -3.49 7.11
N LYS A 21 -4.39 -3.61 5.83
CA LYS A 21 -5.77 -3.61 5.35
C LYS A 21 -6.57 -4.72 6.01
N GLU A 22 -6.08 -5.96 5.99
CA GLU A 22 -6.77 -7.12 6.58
C GLU A 22 -7.02 -6.91 8.08
N LYS A 23 -6.01 -6.41 8.82
CA LYS A 23 -6.16 -6.08 10.24
C LYS A 23 -7.16 -4.95 10.49
N LYS A 24 -7.16 -3.90 9.66
CA LYS A 24 -8.13 -2.80 9.79
C LYS A 24 -9.55 -3.22 9.41
N GLN A 25 -9.70 -4.15 8.46
CA GLN A 25 -11.00 -4.71 8.12
C GLN A 25 -11.57 -5.55 9.27
N SER A 26 -10.73 -6.29 10.01
CA SER A 26 -11.19 -6.98 11.23
C SER A 26 -11.62 -6.00 12.33
N ASP A 27 -11.04 -4.80 12.36
CA ASP A 27 -11.44 -3.72 13.26
C ASP A 27 -12.70 -2.96 12.78
N GLY A 28 -13.35 -3.39 11.69
CA GLY A 28 -14.58 -2.79 11.17
C GLY A 28 -14.39 -1.68 10.13
N TRP A 29 -13.15 -1.35 9.76
CA TRP A 29 -12.88 -0.30 8.78
C TRP A 29 -13.25 -0.75 7.36
N LYS A 30 -13.81 0.17 6.56
CA LYS A 30 -14.22 -0.09 5.17
C LYS A 30 -13.20 0.44 4.19
N VAL A 31 -12.98 -0.28 3.10
CA VAL A 31 -12.14 0.19 1.99
C VAL A 31 -12.89 1.28 1.22
N LYS A 32 -12.29 2.46 1.11
CA LYS A 32 -12.83 3.58 0.32
C LYS A 32 -12.24 3.62 -1.08
N ARG A 33 -10.94 3.32 -1.20
CA ARG A 33 -10.22 3.37 -2.48
C ARG A 33 -8.99 2.46 -2.44
N GLU A 34 -8.67 1.88 -3.58
CA GLU A 34 -7.37 1.28 -3.86
C GLU A 34 -6.73 2.03 -5.01
N ASP A 35 -5.46 2.38 -4.88
CA ASP A 35 -4.70 3.07 -5.91
C ASP A 35 -3.23 2.66 -5.94
N TRP A 36 -2.59 3.03 -7.04
CA TRP A 36 -1.14 2.91 -7.18
C TRP A 36 -0.49 4.21 -6.71
N LYS A 37 0.55 4.08 -5.90
CA LYS A 37 1.39 5.20 -5.50
C LYS A 37 2.83 4.94 -5.92
N THR A 38 3.51 5.98 -6.37
CA THR A 38 4.92 5.96 -6.72
C THR A 38 5.69 6.87 -5.80
N VAL A 39 6.82 6.40 -5.27
CA VAL A 39 7.75 7.16 -4.42
C VAL A 39 9.13 7.07 -5.04
N GLN A 40 9.82 8.20 -5.14
CA GLN A 40 11.16 8.26 -5.71
C GLN A 40 12.19 7.80 -4.67
N PHE A 41 12.97 6.78 -5.00
CA PHE A 41 14.15 6.35 -4.24
C PHE A 41 15.43 6.67 -5.02
N VAL A 42 16.57 6.60 -4.32
CA VAL A 42 17.91 6.81 -4.91
C VAL A 42 18.23 5.82 -6.03
N PHE A 43 17.60 4.64 -5.99
CA PHE A 43 17.72 3.58 -6.99
C PHE A 43 16.56 3.55 -7.99
N GLY A 44 15.68 4.55 -8.00
CA GLY A 44 14.59 4.64 -8.98
C GLY A 44 13.19 4.77 -8.36
N PRO A 45 12.16 4.96 -9.20
CA PRO A 45 10.78 5.08 -8.74
C PRO A 45 10.23 3.73 -8.28
N VAL A 46 9.82 3.65 -7.02
CA VAL A 46 9.15 2.48 -6.45
C VAL A 46 7.65 2.68 -6.52
N ARG A 47 6.95 1.75 -7.18
CA ARG A 47 5.50 1.75 -7.28
C ARG A 47 4.93 0.65 -6.38
N TYR A 48 3.90 0.97 -5.60
CA TYR A 48 3.25 0.02 -4.70
C TYR A 48 1.74 0.24 -4.63
N ARG A 49 1.01 -0.80 -4.19
CA ARG A 49 -0.43 -0.71 -3.94
C ARG A 49 -0.71 -0.08 -2.60
N ARG A 50 -1.60 0.90 -2.59
CA ARG A 50 -2.11 1.55 -1.38
C ARG A 50 -3.61 1.38 -1.29
N THR A 51 -4.08 1.18 -0.06
CA THR A 51 -5.51 1.17 0.26
C THR A 51 -5.82 2.33 1.19
N LEU A 52 -6.80 3.15 0.81
CA LEU A 52 -7.42 4.13 1.70
C LEU A 52 -8.63 3.49 2.36
N MET A 53 -8.63 3.48 3.68
CA MET A 53 -9.73 2.97 4.49
C MET A 53 -10.37 4.09 5.28
N VAL A 54 -11.65 3.94 5.58
CA VAL A 54 -12.41 4.84 6.45
C VAL A 54 -13.00 4.07 7.60
N ASP A 55 -12.99 4.72 8.76
CA ASP A 55 -13.66 4.23 9.95
C ASP A 55 -15.18 4.35 9.79
N GLN A 56 -15.92 3.51 10.49
CA GLN A 56 -17.38 3.51 10.53
C GLN A 56 -17.95 4.81 11.10
N GLU A 57 -17.23 5.47 12.01
CA GLU A 57 -17.69 6.71 12.67
C GLU A 57 -17.60 7.96 11.79
N ASN A 58 -16.82 7.94 10.70
CA ASN A 58 -16.55 9.11 9.85
C ASN A 58 -16.95 8.87 8.37
N GLN A 59 -18.01 8.08 8.12
CA GLN A 59 -18.62 7.97 6.78
C GLN A 59 -19.40 9.23 6.41
#